data_AF-A0A2V6EU14-F1
#
_entry.id   AF-A0A2V6EU14-F1
#
_cell.length_a   1.000
_cell.length_b   1.000
_cell.length_c   1.000
_cell.angle_alpha   90.00
_cell.angle_beta   90.00
_cell.angle_gamma   90.00
#
_symmetry.space_group_name_H-M   'P 1'
#
loop_
_entity.id
_entity.type
_entity.pdbx_description
1 polymer ?
#
loop_
_entity_poly.entity_id
_entity_poly.type
_entity_poly.pdbx_seq_one_letter_code
_entity_poly.pdbx_strand_id
1 'polypeptide(L)'
;LDFVALADLGKSGLLTGKLAWFAFAGIFLGLAVKVPLFPFHTWLPDAYETAPTGVSMVLTGVLSKMGVYGFVRLLLPLFPHEIKILAPWLLGLAICSIVFASLAAWAQSDLKRMVAYLSINHLGY
;
A
#
# COMPACT_ATOMS: atom_id res chain seq x y z
N LEU A 1 5.51 -2.15 20.44
CA LEU A 1 4.06 -2.18 20.73
C LEU A 1 3.50 -3.52 20.29
N ASP A 2 2.96 -4.26 21.24
CA ASP A 2 2.29 -5.54 20.97
C ASP A 2 1.02 -5.31 20.13
N PHE A 3 0.65 -6.29 19.30
CA PHE A 3 -0.55 -6.24 18.47
C PHE A 3 -1.81 -6.12 19.33
N VAL A 4 -1.83 -6.86 20.43
CA VAL A 4 -2.93 -6.86 21.40
C VAL A 4 -3.08 -5.46 22.00
N ALA A 5 -1.96 -4.85 22.41
CA ALA A 5 -1.96 -3.48 22.92
C ALA A 5 -2.48 -2.46 21.89
N LEU A 6 -2.12 -2.60 20.60
CA LEU A 6 -2.65 -1.73 19.54
C LEU A 6 -4.15 -1.94 19.30
N ALA A 7 -4.61 -3.19 19.31
CA ALA A 7 -6.03 -3.51 19.15
C ALA A 7 -6.86 -3.01 20.34
N ASP A 8 -6.33 -3.11 21.55
CA ASP A 8 -6.98 -2.60 22.76
C ASP A 8 -7.02 -1.08 22.78
N LEU A 9 -5.97 -0.41 22.28
CA LEU A 9 -5.99 1.05 22.05
C LEU A 9 -7.08 1.45 21.05
N GLY A 10 -7.23 0.70 19.95
CA GLY A 10 -8.32 0.93 18.98
C GLY A 10 -9.71 0.78 19.62
N LYS A 11 -9.90 -0.23 20.49
CA LYS A 11 -11.16 -0.46 21.22
C LYS A 11 -11.42 0.54 22.34
N SER A 12 -10.37 1.10 22.94
CA SER A 12 -10.46 2.04 24.08
C SER A 12 -11.13 3.37 23.72
N GLY A 13 -11.40 3.62 22.44
CA GLY A 13 -12.09 4.83 21.98
C GLY A 13 -11.20 6.07 21.96
N LEU A 14 -9.87 5.90 21.93
CA LEU A 14 -8.89 7.00 21.87
C LEU A 14 -9.16 7.97 20.70
N LEU A 15 -9.62 7.43 19.57
CA LEU A 15 -10.07 8.20 18.41
C LEU A 15 -11.52 7.85 18.15
N THR A 16 -12.44 8.81 18.26
CA THR A 16 -13.88 8.61 18.04
C THR A 16 -14.45 9.61 17.04
N GLY A 17 -15.54 9.22 16.38
CA GLY A 17 -16.28 10.08 15.47
C GLY A 17 -15.45 10.56 14.27
N LYS A 18 -15.53 11.86 13.97
CA LYS A 18 -14.86 12.45 12.79
C LYS A 18 -13.33 12.38 12.88
N LEU A 19 -12.77 12.45 14.09
CA LEU A 19 -11.32 12.42 14.28
C LEU A 19 -10.72 11.06 13.90
N ALA A 20 -11.40 9.96 14.21
CA ALA A 20 -11.02 8.62 13.77
C ALA A 20 -11.00 8.52 12.24
N TRP A 21 -12.00 9.06 11.56
CA TRP A 21 -12.05 9.09 10.10
C TRP A 21 -10.92 9.90 9.46
N PHE A 22 -10.58 11.07 10.01
CA PHE A 22 -9.45 11.86 9.51
C PHE A 22 -8.11 11.16 9.75
N ALA A 23 -7.90 10.58 10.93
CA ALA A 23 -6.70 9.83 11.27
C ALA A 23 -6.56 8.58 10.37
N PHE A 24 -7.65 7.83 10.19
CA PHE A 24 -7.72 6.70 9.28
C PHE A 24 -7.36 7.13 7.86
N ALA A 25 -7.98 8.18 7.32
CA ALA A 25 -7.73 8.65 5.97
C ALA A 25 -6.26 9.08 5.77
N GLY A 26 -5.67 9.78 6.75
CA GLY A 26 -4.27 10.19 6.69
C GLY A 26 -3.30 8.99 6.68
N ILE A 27 -3.51 8.03 7.57
CA ILE A 27 -2.67 6.81 7.64
C ILE A 27 -2.89 5.95 6.39
N PHE A 28 -4.14 5.79 5.96
CA PHE A 28 -4.50 5.04 4.75
C PHE A 28 -3.84 5.63 3.51
N LEU A 29 -3.91 6.94 3.29
CA LEU A 29 -3.29 7.59 2.14
C LEU A 29 -1.76 7.45 2.17
N GLY A 30 -1.12 7.63 3.34
CA GLY A 30 0.31 7.44 3.49
C GLY A 30 0.76 6.01 3.16
N LEU A 31 0.00 5.01 3.63
CA LEU A 31 0.26 3.60 3.32
C LEU A 31 -0.09 3.25 1.87
N ALA A 32 -1.11 3.86 1.26
CA ALA A 32 -1.48 3.64 -0.13
C ALA A 32 -0.37 4.09 -1.10
N VAL A 33 0.30 5.22 -0.80
CA VAL A 33 1.49 5.66 -1.54
C VAL A 33 2.66 4.68 -1.33
N LYS A 34 2.80 4.14 -0.12
CA LYS A 34 3.88 3.20 0.23
C LYS A 34 3.71 1.80 -0.37
N VAL A 35 2.47 1.33 -0.55
CA VAL A 35 2.08 0.03 -1.18
C VAL A 35 1.99 0.10 -2.71
N PRO A 36 2.49 1.19 -3.30
CA PRO A 36 2.00 1.76 -4.57
C PRO A 36 0.63 1.24 -5.07
N LEU A 37 -0.47 1.55 -4.37
CA LEU A 37 -1.82 1.31 -4.90
C LEU A 37 -2.15 2.29 -6.02
N PHE A 38 -3.02 1.91 -6.96
CA PHE A 38 -3.63 2.85 -7.90
C PHE A 38 -4.38 3.97 -7.15
N PRO A 39 -4.23 5.26 -7.52
CA PRO A 39 -3.40 5.84 -8.59
C PRO A 39 -1.99 6.30 -8.13
N PHE A 40 -1.57 5.98 -6.90
CA PHE A 40 -0.34 6.46 -6.24
C PHE A 40 0.94 5.66 -6.58
N HIS A 41 0.97 4.92 -7.68
CA HIS A 41 2.06 3.99 -8.01
C HIS A 41 3.12 4.55 -8.97
N THR A 42 2.90 5.75 -9.51
CA THR A 42 3.70 6.32 -10.61
C THR A 42 5.14 6.64 -10.24
N TRP A 43 5.45 6.84 -8.96
CA TRP A 43 6.81 7.12 -8.49
C TRP A 43 7.72 5.89 -8.49
N LEU A 44 7.14 4.67 -8.40
CA LEU A 44 7.92 3.45 -8.21
C LEU A 44 8.75 3.07 -9.45
N PRO A 45 8.22 3.09 -10.69
CA PRO A 45 9.01 2.78 -11.88
C PRO A 45 10.23 3.69 -12.05
N ASP A 46 10.06 4.99 -11.82
CA ASP A 46 11.15 5.98 -11.92
C ASP A 46 12.24 5.74 -10.87
N ALA A 47 11.84 5.33 -9.65
CA ALA A 47 12.78 4.96 -8.60
C ALA A 47 13.59 3.70 -8.94
N TYR A 48 12.99 2.72 -9.63
CA TYR A 48 13.67 1.48 -10.02
C TYR A 48 14.65 1.68 -11.17
N GLU A 49 14.27 2.53 -12.13
CA GLU A 49 15.10 2.85 -13.29
C GLU A 49 16.45 3.44 -12.88
N THR A 50 16.39 4.42 -11.97
CA THR A 50 17.54 5.19 -11.48
C THR A 50 18.35 4.50 -10.39
N ALA A 51 17.75 3.55 -9.67
CA ALA A 51 18.43 2.86 -8.58
C ALA A 51 19.53 1.88 -9.08
N PRO A 52 20.67 1.79 -8.36
CA PRO A 52 21.64 0.71 -8.53
C PRO A 52 20.99 -0.64 -8.24
N THR A 53 21.41 -1.71 -8.92
CA THR A 53 20.79 -3.04 -8.85
C THR A 53 20.59 -3.56 -7.42
N GLY A 54 21.57 -3.36 -6.54
CA GLY A 54 21.46 -3.73 -5.12
C GLY A 54 20.33 -3.02 -4.38
N VAL A 55 20.14 -1.73 -4.67
CA VAL A 55 19.08 -0.90 -4.07
C VAL A 55 17.72 -1.33 -4.62
N SER A 56 17.60 -1.57 -5.93
CA SER A 56 16.36 -2.07 -6.53
C SER A 56 15.95 -3.39 -5.90
N MET A 57 16.87 -4.34 -5.67
CA MET A 57 16.56 -5.62 -5.01
C MET A 57 15.99 -5.43 -3.59
N VAL A 58 16.53 -4.52 -2.79
CA VAL A 58 16.01 -4.23 -1.45
C VAL A 58 14.65 -3.52 -1.53
N LEU A 59 14.48 -2.64 -2.52
CA LEU A 59 13.24 -1.91 -2.76
C LEU A 59 12.08 -2.87 -3.07
N THR A 60 12.28 -3.83 -3.98
CA THR A 60 11.29 -4.88 -4.30
C THR A 60 11.15 -5.90 -3.18
N GLY A 61 12.28 -6.26 -2.58
CA GLY A 61 12.43 -7.34 -1.62
C GLY A 61 11.79 -7.03 -0.27
N VAL A 62 11.97 -5.81 0.23
CA VAL A 62 11.60 -5.42 1.60
C VAL A 62 10.59 -4.28 1.60
N LEU A 63 10.88 -3.18 0.89
CA LEU A 63 10.09 -1.95 1.03
C LEU A 63 8.63 -2.15 0.61
N SER A 64 8.41 -2.91 -0.46
CA SER A 64 7.08 -3.26 -0.94
C SER A 64 6.25 -4.05 0.08
N LYS A 65 6.86 -5.01 0.80
CA LYS A 65 6.13 -5.81 1.81
C LYS A 65 5.87 -5.04 3.09
N MET A 66 6.75 -4.11 3.44
CA MET A 66 6.56 -3.26 4.62
C MET A 66 5.31 -2.38 4.52
N GLY A 67 4.93 -1.94 3.30
CA GLY A 67 3.68 -1.21 3.09
C GLY A 67 2.45 -2.06 3.42
N VAL A 68 2.38 -3.28 2.86
CA VAL A 68 1.25 -4.21 3.08
C VAL A 68 1.20 -4.64 4.55
N TYR A 69 2.36 -4.90 5.15
CA TYR A 69 2.46 -5.14 6.59
C TYR A 69 1.90 -3.96 7.41
N GLY A 70 2.17 -2.72 7.00
CA GLY A 70 1.59 -1.53 7.63
C GLY A 70 0.06 -1.52 7.62
N PHE A 71 -0.58 -1.92 6.52
CA PHE A 71 -2.04 -2.08 6.46
C PHE A 71 -2.54 -3.08 7.49
N VAL A 72 -1.94 -4.27 7.52
CA VAL A 72 -2.36 -5.36 8.42
C VAL A 72 -2.06 -5.02 9.89
N ARG A 73 -0.92 -4.39 10.15
CA ARG A 73 -0.41 -4.17 11.51
C ARG A 73 -0.95 -2.89 12.16
N LEU A 74 -1.26 -1.87 11.38
CA LEU A 74 -1.73 -0.57 11.89
C LEU A 74 -3.21 -0.37 11.66
N LEU A 75 -3.66 -0.42 10.40
CA LEU A 75 -5.04 -0.04 10.07
C LEU A 75 -6.08 -1.04 10.60
N LEU A 76 -5.84 -2.35 10.47
CA LEU A 76 -6.79 -3.36 10.97
C LEU A 76 -7.03 -3.27 12.49
N PRO A 77 -6.01 -3.22 13.37
CA PRO A 77 -6.24 -3.15 14.81
C PRO A 77 -6.68 -1.77 15.31
N LEU A 78 -6.18 -0.67 14.72
CA LEU A 78 -6.51 0.68 15.19
C LEU A 78 -7.88 1.17 14.69
N PHE A 79 -8.28 0.79 13.48
CA PHE A 79 -9.48 1.30 12.80
C PHE A 79 -10.32 0.16 12.19
N PRO A 80 -10.77 -0.82 13.01
CA PRO A 80 -11.45 -2.01 12.51
C PRO A 80 -12.83 -1.70 11.89
N HIS A 81 -13.44 -0.57 12.24
CA HIS A 81 -14.76 -0.19 11.72
C HIS A 81 -14.62 0.50 10.35
N GLU A 82 -13.72 1.47 10.26
CA GLU A 82 -13.45 2.29 9.07
C GLU A 82 -12.94 1.41 7.92
N ILE A 83 -12.00 0.49 8.22
CA ILE A 83 -11.45 -0.41 7.20
C ILE A 83 -12.48 -1.41 6.67
N LYS A 84 -13.44 -1.85 7.49
CA LYS A 84 -14.54 -2.72 7.02
C LYS A 84 -15.45 -1.98 6.06
N ILE A 85 -15.70 -0.70 6.30
CA ILE A 85 -16.52 0.15 5.41
C ILE A 85 -15.78 0.41 4.09
N LEU A 86 -14.47 0.66 4.13
CA LEU A 86 -13.66 0.87 2.92
C LEU A 86 -13.19 -0.39 2.20
N ALA A 87 -13.32 -1.57 2.80
CA ALA A 87 -12.89 -2.84 2.21
C ALA A 87 -13.30 -3.04 0.74
N PRO A 88 -14.56 -2.82 0.31
CA PRO A 88 -14.94 -2.97 -1.10
C PRO A 88 -14.24 -1.96 -2.03
N TRP A 89 -14.01 -0.73 -1.55
CA TRP A 89 -13.28 0.28 -2.31
C TRP A 89 -11.80 -0.07 -2.43
N LEU A 90 -11.19 -0.55 -1.34
CA LEU A 90 -9.82 -1.03 -1.34
C LEU A 90 -9.64 -2.21 -2.30
N LEU A 91 -10.59 -3.13 -2.34
CA LEU A 91 -10.61 -4.22 -3.32
C LEU A 91 -10.70 -3.70 -4.75
N GLY A 92 -11.54 -2.69 -5.01
CA GLY A 92 -11.59 -2.01 -6.30
C GLY A 92 -10.24 -1.41 -6.70
N LEU A 93 -9.57 -0.72 -5.77
CA LEU A 93 -8.22 -0.16 -6.01
C LEU A 93 -7.17 -1.25 -6.24
N ALA A 94 -7.26 -2.39 -5.53
CA ALA A 94 -6.38 -3.54 -5.74
C ALA A 94 -6.54 -4.11 -7.16
N ILE A 95 -7.79 -4.33 -7.60
CA ILE A 95 -8.09 -4.78 -8.97
C ILE A 95 -7.58 -3.76 -10.01
N CYS A 96 -7.79 -2.47 -9.79
CA CYS A 96 -7.22 -1.44 -10.66
C CYS A 96 -5.69 -1.51 -10.70
N SER A 97 -5.02 -1.71 -9.55
CA SER A 97 -3.57 -1.84 -9.48
C SER A 97 -3.08 -3.05 -10.27
N ILE A 98 -3.79 -4.17 -10.21
CA ILE A 98 -3.51 -5.37 -11.00
C ILE A 98 -3.61 -5.05 -12.50
N VAL A 99 -4.75 -4.54 -12.96
CA VAL A 99 -5.02 -4.36 -14.40
C VAL A 99 -4.16 -3.26 -15.00
N PHE A 100 -4.15 -2.06 -14.41
CA PHE A 100 -3.44 -0.91 -14.97
C PHE A 100 -1.91 -1.10 -14.92
N ALA A 101 -1.37 -1.72 -13.87
CA ALA A 101 0.08 -1.97 -13.82
C ALA A 101 0.52 -3.00 -14.86
N SER A 102 -0.28 -4.05 -15.13
CA SER A 102 0.02 -5.02 -16.20
C SER A 102 0.00 -4.38 -17.59
N LEU A 103 -1.00 -3.55 -17.87
CA LEU A 103 -1.08 -2.80 -19.13
C LEU A 103 0.08 -1.83 -19.29
N ALA A 104 0.45 -1.11 -18.21
CA ALA A 104 1.58 -0.20 -18.21
C ALA A 104 2.92 -0.93 -18.39
N ALA A 105 3.09 -2.11 -17.79
CA ALA A 105 4.27 -2.96 -17.96
C ALA A 105 4.46 -3.37 -19.42
N TRP A 106 3.37 -3.77 -20.10
CA TRP A 106 3.41 -4.17 -21.51
C TRP A 106 3.80 -3.01 -22.45
N ALA A 107 3.46 -1.77 -22.08
CA ALA A 107 3.82 -0.58 -22.84
C ALA A 107 5.26 -0.08 -22.58
N GLN A 108 6.01 -0.63 -21.62
CA GLN A 108 7.37 -0.20 -21.33
C GLN A 108 8.40 -0.79 -22.31
N SER A 109 9.34 0.04 -22.76
CA SER A 109 10.53 -0.42 -23.51
C SER A 109 11.74 -0.71 -22.62
N ASP A 110 11.78 -0.16 -21.40
CA ASP A 110 12.86 -0.40 -20.43
C ASP A 110 12.52 -1.59 -19.51
N LEU A 111 13.49 -2.50 -19.36
CA LEU A 111 13.32 -3.72 -18.59
C LEU A 111 13.16 -3.45 -17.08
N LYS A 112 13.87 -2.47 -16.52
CA LYS A 112 13.77 -2.16 -15.07
C LYS A 112 12.39 -1.59 -14.76
N ARG A 113 11.89 -0.68 -15.61
CA ARG A 113 10.54 -0.12 -15.50
C ARG A 113 9.47 -1.20 -15.65
N MET A 114 9.62 -2.11 -16.61
CA MET A 114 8.70 -3.24 -16.80
C MET A 114 8.63 -4.11 -15.53
N VAL A 115 9.77 -4.48 -14.95
CA VAL A 115 9.82 -5.27 -13.69
C VAL A 115 9.21 -4.51 -12.51
N ALA A 116 9.38 -3.18 -12.44
CA ALA A 116 8.75 -2.36 -11.42
C ALA A 116 7.22 -2.38 -11.51
N TYR A 117 6.65 -2.25 -12.73
CA TYR A 117 5.20 -2.36 -12.93
C TYR A 117 4.65 -3.76 -12.61
N LEU A 118 5.38 -4.83 -12.98
CA LEU A 118 5.00 -6.18 -12.58
C LEU A 118 5.03 -6.37 -11.06
N SER A 119 5.96 -5.69 -10.36
CA SER A 119 5.99 -5.69 -8.89
C SER A 119 4.77 -4.99 -8.30
N ILE A 120 4.30 -3.89 -8.90
CA ILE A 120 3.05 -3.21 -8.49
C ILE A 120 1.85 -4.14 -8.70
N ASN A 121 1.75 -4.80 -9.86
CA ASN A 121 0.71 -5.79 -10.13
C ASN A 121 0.70 -6.88 -9.04
N HIS A 122 1.87 -7.42 -8.69
CA HIS A 122 1.99 -8.47 -7.69
C HIS A 122 1.57 -8.04 -6.27
N LEU A 123 1.71 -6.77 -5.92
CA LEU A 123 1.27 -6.24 -4.62
C LEU A 123 -0.24 -6.05 -4.53
N GLY A 124 -0.95 -6.12 -5.67
CA GLY A 124 -2.42 -6.06 -5.70
C GLY A 124 -3.12 -7.39 -5.37
N TYR A 125 -2.39 -8.51 -5.35
CA TYR A 125 -2.91 -9.82 -4.92
C TYR A 125 -2.87 -9.96 -3.39
#